data_AF-A0A6A5AWL9-F1
#
_entry.id   AF-A0A6A5AWL9-F1
#
_cell.length_a   1.000
_cell.length_b   1.000
_cell.length_c   1.000
_cell.angle_alpha   90.00
_cell.angle_beta   90.00
_cell.angle_gamma   90.00
#
_symmetry.space_group_name_H-M   'P 1'
#
loop_
_entity.id
_entity.type
_entity.pdbx_description
1 polymer ?
#
loop_
_entity_poly.entity_id
_entity_poly.type
_entity_poly.pdbx_seq_one_letter_code
_entity_poly.pdbx_strand_id
1 'polypeptide(L)'
;IRPVVITEVPLEGCRAMWAVYGCATASYHEYLILSMKSRTMVLKAGDETLPLDASGLFVDGPTLAASNILNNQRIVQVYKQGIYIYIYLYLECVQAK
;
A
#
# COMPACT_ATOMS: atom_id res chain seq x y z
N ILE A 1 -12.47 -20.31 -14.68
CA ILE A 1 -12.62 -18.85 -14.54
C ILE A 1 -11.62 -18.22 -15.51
N ARG A 2 -12.06 -17.29 -16.38
CA ARG A 2 -11.16 -16.55 -17.29
C ARG A 2 -11.08 -15.11 -16.80
N PRO A 3 -9.90 -14.59 -16.40
CA PRO A 3 -9.79 -13.21 -15.95
C PRO A 3 -10.02 -12.26 -17.12
N VAL A 4 -10.70 -11.15 -16.86
CA VAL A 4 -10.80 -10.02 -17.79
C VAL A 4 -9.71 -9.03 -17.39
N VAL A 5 -8.77 -8.78 -18.30
CA VAL A 5 -7.67 -7.83 -18.06
C VAL A 5 -8.17 -6.44 -18.43
N ILE A 6 -8.24 -5.54 -17.44
CA ILE A 6 -8.64 -4.14 -17.62
C ILE A 6 -7.43 -3.28 -17.99
N THR A 7 -6.31 -3.50 -17.28
CA THR A 7 -5.05 -2.79 -17.48
C THR A 7 -3.88 -3.72 -17.18
N GLU A 8 -2.74 -3.45 -17.81
CA GLU A 8 -1.49 -4.19 -17.63
C GLU A 8 -0.33 -3.21 -17.51
N VAL A 9 0.52 -3.44 -16.50
CA VAL A 9 1.71 -2.63 -16.25
C VAL A 9 2.87 -3.58 -15.94
N PRO A 10 4.03 -3.43 -16.59
CA PRO A 10 5.21 -4.22 -16.26
C PRO A 10 5.75 -3.80 -14.88
N LEU A 11 5.90 -4.77 -13.98
CA LEU A 11 6.44 -4.59 -12.63
C LEU A 11 7.72 -5.41 -12.43
N GLU A 12 8.76 -5.05 -13.17
CA GLU A 12 10.03 -5.79 -13.16
C GLU A 12 10.64 -5.85 -11.76
N GLY A 13 10.98 -7.08 -11.33
CA GLY A 13 11.60 -7.30 -10.02
C GLY A 13 10.67 -7.13 -8.82
N CYS A 14 9.35 -6.98 -9.03
CA CYS A 14 8.36 -7.10 -7.97
C CYS A 14 8.29 -8.54 -7.47
N ARG A 15 8.34 -8.73 -6.15
CA ARG A 15 8.40 -10.04 -5.49
C ARG A 15 7.14 -10.38 -4.73
N ALA A 16 6.41 -9.36 -4.27
CA ALA A 16 5.17 -9.50 -3.52
C ALA A 16 4.38 -8.18 -3.55
N MET A 17 3.06 -8.28 -3.32
CA MET A 17 2.12 -7.18 -3.37
C MET A 17 1.05 -7.31 -2.29
N TRP A 18 0.66 -6.19 -1.70
CA TRP A 18 -0.47 -6.10 -0.76
C TRP A 18 -1.34 -4.90 -1.09
N ALA A 19 -2.65 -5.09 -1.08
CA ALA A 19 -3.61 -4.00 -1.13
C ALA A 19 -4.05 -3.65 0.29
N VAL A 20 -4.02 -2.37 0.65
CA VAL A 20 -4.38 -1.90 1.99
C VAL A 20 -5.34 -0.70 1.93
N TYR A 21 -6.21 -0.63 2.92
CA TYR A 21 -7.12 0.50 3.12
C TYR A 21 -6.39 1.71 3.69
N GLY A 22 -6.76 2.89 3.21
CA GLY A 22 -6.27 4.18 3.68
C GLY A 22 -7.06 4.78 4.86
N CYS A 23 -8.22 4.22 5.20
CA CYS A 23 -9.09 4.75 6.23
C CYS A 23 -10.04 3.63 6.67
N ALA A 24 -10.44 3.62 7.95
CA ALA A 24 -11.23 2.53 8.51
C ALA A 24 -12.61 2.36 7.85
N THR A 25 -13.14 3.46 7.30
CA THR A 25 -14.44 3.51 6.63
C THR A 25 -14.33 3.42 5.11
N ALA A 26 -13.13 3.18 4.56
CA ALA A 26 -12.94 3.11 3.12
C ALA A 26 -13.57 1.84 2.54
N SER A 27 -14.35 1.99 1.47
CA SER A 27 -14.95 0.87 0.73
C SER A 27 -13.98 0.19 -0.23
N TYR A 28 -12.90 0.88 -0.58
CA TYR A 28 -11.89 0.42 -1.54
C TYR A 28 -10.49 0.53 -0.94
N HIS A 29 -9.56 -0.31 -1.40
CA HIS A 29 -8.15 -0.17 -1.08
C HIS A 29 -7.63 1.15 -1.64
N GLU A 30 -6.81 1.85 -0.86
CA GLU A 30 -6.23 3.14 -1.27
C GLU A 30 -4.77 3.01 -1.67
N TYR A 31 -4.08 1.95 -1.21
CA TYR A 31 -2.67 1.75 -1.53
C TYR A 31 -2.38 0.33 -1.99
N LEU A 32 -1.46 0.22 -2.95
CA LEU A 32 -0.76 -1.01 -3.29
C LEU A 32 0.69 -0.89 -2.81
N ILE A 33 1.09 -1.79 -1.91
CA ILE A 33 2.45 -1.90 -1.40
C ILE A 33 3.15 -2.99 -2.21
N LEU A 34 4.21 -2.63 -2.92
CA LEU A 34 4.97 -3.51 -3.80
C LEU A 34 6.37 -3.74 -3.25
N SER A 35 6.69 -4.98 -2.88
CA SER A 35 8.04 -5.33 -2.47
C SER A 35 8.92 -5.53 -3.70
N MET A 36 9.89 -4.65 -3.89
CA MET A 36 10.90 -4.75 -4.93
C MET A 36 12.17 -5.43 -4.40
N LYS A 37 13.20 -5.57 -5.24
CA LYS A 37 14.44 -6.24 -4.87
C LYS A 37 15.20 -5.58 -3.70
N SER A 38 15.25 -4.25 -3.69
CA SER A 38 16.03 -3.45 -2.74
C SER A 38 15.22 -2.39 -2.00
N ARG A 39 13.94 -2.22 -2.34
CA ARG A 39 13.06 -1.16 -1.83
C ARG A 39 11.61 -1.61 -1.79
N THR A 40 10.75 -0.79 -1.23
CA THR A 40 9.30 -0.89 -1.39
C THR A 40 8.83 0.26 -2.27
N MET A 41 7.89 -0.03 -3.18
CA MET A 41 7.19 0.97 -3.98
C MET A 41 5.73 1.01 -3.53
N VAL A 42 5.19 2.21 -3.33
CA VAL A 42 3.79 2.40 -2.94
C VAL A 42 3.07 3.08 -4.09
N LEU A 43 1.95 2.52 -4.51
CA LEU A 43 1.06 3.15 -5.48
C LEU A 43 -0.23 3.58 -4.79
N LYS A 44 -0.77 4.75 -5.14
CA LYS A 44 -2.14 5.12 -4.79
C LYS A 44 -3.10 4.40 -5.73
N ALA A 45 -4.08 3.70 -5.17
CA ALA A 45 -5.19 3.13 -5.90
C ALA A 45 -6.32 4.16 -6.02
N GLY A 46 -6.91 4.25 -7.22
CA GLY A 46 -7.91 5.25 -7.60
C GLY A 46 -8.17 5.16 -9.09
N ASP A 47 -8.67 6.24 -9.70
CA ASP A 47 -8.92 6.30 -11.15
C ASP A 47 -7.62 6.10 -11.96
N GLU A 48 -6.50 6.59 -11.43
CA GLU A 48 -5.16 6.31 -11.93
C GLU A 48 -4.31 5.68 -10.84
N THR A 49 -3.54 4.65 -11.21
CA THR A 49 -2.62 3.99 -10.28
C THR A 49 -1.25 4.63 -10.39
N LEU A 50 -0.93 5.52 -9.45
CA LEU A 50 0.28 6.36 -9.52
C LEU A 50 1.26 6.05 -8.38
N PRO A 51 2.58 6.00 -8.65
CA PRO A 51 3.60 5.91 -7.59
C PRO A 51 3.54 7.10 -6.63
N LEU A 52 3.73 6.82 -5.34
CA LEU A 52 3.84 7.82 -4.28
C LEU A 52 5.22 7.80 -3.65
N ASP A 53 6.02 8.83 -3.92
CA ASP A 53 7.36 8.99 -3.34
C ASP A 53 7.30 9.43 -1.86
N ALA A 54 6.26 10.19 -1.46
CA ALA A 54 6.06 10.70 -0.11
C ALA A 54 4.78 10.15 0.55
N SER A 55 4.60 8.83 0.53
CA SER A 55 3.42 8.18 1.14
C SER A 55 3.43 8.17 2.67
N GLY A 56 4.59 8.39 3.29
CA GLY A 56 4.79 8.14 4.73
C GLY A 56 4.82 6.66 5.10
N LEU A 57 4.75 5.74 4.13
CA LEU A 57 4.96 4.31 4.34
C LEU A 57 6.44 3.96 4.19
N PHE A 58 6.84 2.79 4.69
CA PHE A 58 8.22 2.33 4.59
C PHE A 58 8.59 2.00 3.13
N VAL A 59 9.64 2.65 2.63
CA VAL A 59 10.12 2.52 1.23
C VAL A 59 11.57 2.06 1.10
N ASP A 60 12.41 2.21 2.13
CA ASP A 60 13.87 2.05 2.02
C ASP A 60 14.35 0.61 1.83
N GLY A 61 13.48 -0.38 2.05
CA GLY A 61 13.81 -1.80 1.91
C GLY A 61 12.63 -2.65 1.46
N PRO A 62 12.85 -3.94 1.15
CA PRO A 62 11.77 -4.85 0.78
C PRO A 62 10.80 -5.08 1.95
N THR A 63 9.50 -4.96 1.67
CA THR A 63 8.44 -5.34 2.60
C THR A 63 8.24 -6.86 2.55
N LEU A 64 8.29 -7.52 3.70
CA LEU A 64 8.11 -8.97 3.83
C LEU A 64 6.64 -9.34 4.06
N ALA A 65 5.90 -8.48 4.74
CA ALA A 65 4.45 -8.59 4.93
C ALA A 65 3.86 -7.20 5.14
N ALA A 66 2.63 -6.98 4.66
CA ALA A 66 1.86 -5.79 4.98
C ALA A 66 0.39 -6.14 5.22
N SER A 67 -0.26 -5.40 6.12
CA SER A 67 -1.68 -5.54 6.39
C SER A 67 -2.24 -4.29 7.06
N ASN A 68 -3.54 -4.12 6.94
CA ASN A 68 -4.29 -3.31 7.88
C ASN A 68 -4.43 -4.02 9.23
N ILE A 69 -4.46 -3.25 10.32
CA ILE A 69 -4.77 -3.71 11.68
C ILE A 69 -5.78 -2.77 12.34
N LEU A 70 -6.30 -3.17 13.51
CA LEU A 70 -7.22 -2.36 14.32
C LEU A 70 -8.42 -1.87 13.49
N ASN A 71 -9.06 -2.79 12.76
CA ASN A 71 -10.18 -2.48 11.87
C ASN A 71 -9.84 -1.39 10.84
N ASN A 72 -8.78 -1.61 10.05
CA ASN A 72 -8.32 -0.69 9.00
C ASN A 72 -7.89 0.70 9.47
N GLN A 73 -7.69 0.90 10.76
CA GLN A 73 -7.24 2.19 11.30
C GLN A 73 -5.74 2.41 11.14
N ARG A 74 -4.94 1.36 10.92
CA ARG A 74 -3.49 1.46 10.78
C ARG A 74 -3.02 0.52 9.68
N ILE A 75 -1.90 0.87 9.05
CA ILE A 75 -1.15 -0.04 8.18
C ILE A 75 0.10 -0.47 8.95
N VAL A 76 0.42 -1.77 8.85
CA VAL A 76 1.67 -2.34 9.34
C VAL A 76 2.46 -2.88 8.15
N GLN A 77 3.76 -2.59 8.13
CA GLN A 77 4.73 -3.23 7.24
C GLN A 77 5.80 -3.92 8.07
N VAL A 78 6.08 -5.18 7.76
CA VAL A 78 7.21 -5.93 8.30
C VAL A 78 8.34 -5.88 7.29
N TYR A 79 9.53 -5.52 7.72
CA TYR A 79 10.75 -5.52 6.91
C TYR A 79 11.89 -6.19 7.67
N LYS A 80 13.03 -6.43 7.02
CA LYS A 80 14.12 -7.26 7.57
C LYS A 80 14.59 -6.82 8.96
N GLN A 81 14.56 -5.52 9.27
CA GLN A 81 15.08 -4.97 10.52
C GLN A 81 13.98 -4.55 11.51
N GLY A 82 12.70 -4.74 11.19
CA GLY A 82 11.64 -4.34 12.13
C GLY A 82 10.24 -4.29 11.56
N ILE A 83 9.41 -3.54 12.26
CA ILE A 83 8.00 -3.31 11.95
C ILE A 83 7.79 -1.80 11.87
N TYR A 84 7.21 -1.36 10.75
CA TYR A 84 6.77 0.01 10.55
C TYR A 84 5.26 0.08 10.75
N ILE A 85 4.81 0.99 11.61
CA ILE A 85 3.37 1.23 11.86
C ILE A 85 3.04 2.62 11.37
N TYR A 86 2.17 2.69 10.37
CA TYR A 86 1.68 3.94 9.83
C TYR A 86 0.35 4.33 10.50
N ILE A 87 0.30 5.57 10.98
CA ILE A 87 -0.84 6.17 11.68
C ILE A 87 -1.36 7.33 10.83
N TYR A 88 -2.61 7.26 10.39
CA TYR A 88 -3.27 8.41 9.76
C TYR A 88 -3.39 9.55 10.77
N LEU A 89 -2.98 10.74 10.35
CA LEU A 89 -3.38 11.96 11.05
C LEU A 89 -4.86 12.19 10.73
N TYR A 90 -5.67 12.52 11.74
CA TYR A 90 -7.14 12.65 11.67
C TYR A 90 -7.65 13.50 10.48
N LEU A 91 -6.83 14.42 9.95
CA LEU A 91 -7.19 15.32 8.87
C LEU A 91 -7.33 14.63 7.50
N GLU A 92 -6.63 13.52 7.24
CA GLU A 92 -6.62 12.88 5.91
C GLU A 92 -7.86 12.02 5.65
N CYS A 93 -8.36 11.31 6.66
CA CYS A 93 -9.54 10.43 6.55
C CYS A 93 -10.86 11.24 6.49
N VAL A 94 -10.86 12.53 6.85
CA VAL A 94 -12.02 13.44 6.69
C VAL A 94 -12.11 14.02 5.27
N GLN A 95 -11.00 14.18 4.56
CA GLN A 95 -10.97 14.69 3.18
C GLN A 95 -11.36 13.62 2.14
N ALA A 96 -11.48 12.36 2.55
CA ALA A 96 -11.91 11.24 1.70
C ALA A 96 -13.45 11.02 1.68
N LYS A 97 -14.22 11.93 2.29
CA LYS A 97 -15.69 12.03 2.18
C LYS A 97 -16.07 13.22 1.32
#